data_AF-A0A6N2T2L9-F1
#
_entry.id   AF-A0A6N2T2L9-F1
#
_cell.length_a   1.000
_cell.length_b   1.000
_cell.length_c   1.000
_cell.angle_alpha   90.00
_cell.angle_beta   90.00
_cell.angle_gamma   90.00
#
_symmetry.space_group_name_H-M   'P 1'
#
loop_
_entity.id
_entity.type
_entity.pdbx_description
1 polymer ?
#
loop_
_entity_poly.entity_id
_entity_poly.type
_entity_poly.pdbx_seq_one_letter_code
_entity_poly.pdbx_strand_id
1 'polypeptide(L)'
;MKKMSLFKSISLGCMLILVFSMAACGIDKPSDLLVGTWVSEDDEIVDFQDDGSCTAPFTYRSAWWESADRYTVKDDGKLVMTSKEGHADDSFELAESEEEALDNGNMYFVSEDTLIIDGDTYTKSE
;
A
#
# COMPACT_ATOMS: atom_id res chain seq x y z
N MET A 1 25.08 -55.46 -13.66
CA MET A 1 24.33 -54.97 -14.85
C MET A 1 22.91 -54.66 -14.42
N LYS A 2 22.39 -53.51 -14.90
CA LYS A 2 21.08 -52.87 -14.66
C LYS A 2 19.90 -53.88 -14.59
N LYS A 3 18.82 -53.61 -13.85
CA LYS A 3 17.76 -52.64 -14.21
C LYS A 3 17.05 -52.07 -12.97
N MET A 4 17.04 -50.74 -12.90
CA MET A 4 16.12 -49.93 -12.09
C MET A 4 14.69 -50.18 -12.55
N SER A 5 13.76 -50.33 -11.61
CA SER A 5 12.33 -50.19 -11.84
C SER A 5 11.85 -48.98 -11.05
N LEU A 6 11.94 -47.81 -11.69
CA LEU A 6 11.12 -46.65 -11.36
C LEU A 6 9.66 -47.07 -11.49
N PHE A 7 8.83 -46.93 -10.44
CA PHE A 7 7.42 -46.55 -10.58
C PHE A 7 6.79 -46.31 -9.19
N LYS A 8 6.15 -45.13 -9.07
CA LYS A 8 5.07 -44.76 -8.14
C LYS A 8 5.55 -44.58 -6.68
N SER A 9 5.71 -43.37 -6.15
CA SER A 9 4.66 -42.35 -6.05
C SER A 9 5.28 -40.95 -6.04
N ILE A 10 5.19 -40.29 -7.19
CA ILE A 10 5.19 -38.84 -7.33
C ILE A 10 3.84 -38.40 -6.72
N SER A 11 3.82 -38.13 -5.43
CA SER A 11 2.61 -37.69 -4.73
C SER A 11 2.98 -36.89 -3.47
N LEU A 12 3.74 -35.80 -3.66
CA LEU A 12 3.81 -34.72 -2.67
C LEU A 12 4.36 -33.44 -3.31
N GLY A 13 3.71 -32.98 -4.39
CA GLY A 13 4.15 -31.80 -5.14
C GLY A 13 3.05 -31.11 -5.94
N CYS A 14 1.78 -31.25 -5.52
CA CYS A 14 0.62 -30.68 -6.22
C CYS A 14 -0.38 -29.96 -5.29
N MET A 15 0.01 -29.59 -4.06
CA MET A 15 -0.91 -28.98 -3.09
C MET A 15 -0.50 -27.57 -2.65
N LEU A 16 0.19 -26.83 -3.52
CA LEU A 16 0.55 -25.42 -3.31
C LEU A 16 0.38 -24.56 -4.58
N ILE A 17 -0.45 -25.01 -5.53
CA ILE A 17 -0.79 -24.23 -6.73
C ILE A 17 -2.32 -24.28 -6.92
N LEU A 18 -3.01 -23.78 -5.91
CA LEU A 18 -4.43 -23.39 -5.88
C LEU A 18 -4.38 -22.22 -4.89
N VAL A 19 -4.54 -20.94 -5.22
CA VAL A 19 -5.38 -20.28 -6.20
C VAL A 19 -4.81 -18.86 -6.37
N PHE A 20 -4.18 -18.54 -7.51
CA PHE A 20 -3.94 -17.14 -7.91
C PHE A 20 -4.44 -16.90 -9.35
N SER A 21 -5.53 -17.59 -9.70
CA SER A 21 -6.35 -17.24 -10.85
C SER A 21 -7.54 -16.42 -10.36
N MET A 22 -7.26 -15.29 -9.72
CA MET A 22 -8.24 -14.21 -9.66
C MET A 22 -8.14 -13.45 -10.97
N ALA A 23 -9.27 -13.32 -11.63
CA ALA A 23 -9.42 -12.57 -12.85
C ALA A 23 -8.80 -11.17 -12.67
N ALA A 24 -7.78 -10.85 -13.46
CA ALA A 24 -7.39 -9.48 -13.74
C ALA A 24 -8.51 -8.81 -14.56
N CYS A 25 -9.64 -8.55 -13.91
CA CYS A 25 -10.62 -7.56 -14.33
C CYS A 25 -10.38 -6.35 -13.44
N GLY A 26 -9.56 -5.42 -13.94
CA GLY A 26 -9.43 -4.05 -13.42
C GLY A 26 -9.31 -3.94 -11.91
N ILE A 27 -8.28 -4.55 -11.30
CA ILE A 27 -7.88 -4.11 -9.96
C ILE A 27 -7.35 -2.70 -10.17
N ASP A 28 -8.11 -1.71 -9.68
CA ASP A 28 -7.63 -0.34 -9.56
C ASP A 28 -6.30 -0.41 -8.83
N LYS A 29 -5.24 0.13 -9.46
CA LYS A 29 -3.94 0.11 -8.83
C LYS A 29 -4.03 0.97 -7.56
N PRO A 30 -3.21 0.74 -6.54
CA PRO A 30 -3.19 1.61 -5.36
C PRO A 30 -3.07 3.10 -5.76
N SER A 31 -2.31 3.41 -6.82
CA SER A 31 -2.21 4.76 -7.39
C SER A 31 -3.55 5.36 -7.85
N ASP A 32 -4.45 4.54 -8.39
CA ASP A 32 -5.71 4.97 -8.96
C ASP A 32 -6.75 5.25 -7.86
N LEU A 33 -6.67 4.50 -6.75
CA LEU A 33 -7.53 4.69 -5.57
C LEU A 33 -7.06 5.84 -4.67
N LEU A 34 -5.73 6.00 -4.55
CA LEU A 34 -5.10 6.96 -3.64
C LEU A 34 -5.39 8.42 -3.98
N VAL A 35 -5.55 8.75 -5.26
CA VAL A 35 -5.84 10.11 -5.71
C VAL A 35 -7.16 10.60 -5.10
N GLY A 36 -7.09 11.76 -4.46
CA GLY A 36 -8.19 12.39 -3.74
C GLY A 36 -7.75 13.05 -2.45
N THR A 37 -8.72 13.70 -1.81
CA THR A 37 -8.57 14.31 -0.49
C THR A 37 -9.17 13.38 0.56
N TRP A 38 -8.45 13.21 1.65
CA TRP A 38 -8.73 12.27 2.73
C TRP A 38 -8.74 13.03 4.06
N VAL A 39 -9.73 12.77 4.89
CA VAL A 39 -9.96 13.50 6.15
C VAL A 39 -10.05 12.53 7.31
N SER A 40 -9.29 12.77 8.39
CA SER A 40 -9.37 11.97 9.61
C SER A 40 -10.54 12.39 10.50
N GLU A 41 -10.80 11.64 11.57
CA GLU A 41 -11.78 12.03 12.59
C GLU A 41 -11.43 13.35 13.30
N ASP A 42 -10.15 13.74 13.29
CA ASP A 42 -9.62 14.97 13.91
C ASP A 42 -9.51 16.15 12.93
N ASP A 43 -10.16 16.05 11.76
CA ASP A 43 -10.12 17.05 10.67
C ASP A 43 -8.72 17.27 10.06
N GLU A 44 -7.79 16.32 10.25
CA GLU A 44 -6.49 16.33 9.55
C GLU A 44 -6.67 15.91 8.09
N ILE A 45 -5.97 16.59 7.18
CA ILE A 45 -6.15 16.43 5.74
C ILE A 45 -4.90 15.80 5.12
N VAL A 46 -5.10 14.76 4.33
CA VAL A 46 -4.11 14.21 3.41
C VAL A 46 -4.65 14.31 1.99
N ASP A 47 -3.83 14.75 1.06
CA ASP A 47 -4.26 14.96 -0.31
C ASP A 47 -3.23 14.39 -1.28
N PHE A 48 -3.71 13.65 -2.28
CA PHE A 48 -2.88 13.04 -3.32
C PHE A 48 -3.42 13.45 -4.70
N GLN A 49 -2.58 14.08 -5.50
CA GLN A 49 -2.94 14.58 -6.83
C GLN A 49 -2.36 13.72 -7.96
N ASP A 50 -3.04 13.70 -9.09
CA ASP A 50 -2.65 12.94 -10.28
C ASP A 50 -1.27 13.31 -10.85
N ASP A 51 -0.78 14.52 -10.58
CA ASP A 51 0.55 15.01 -10.98
C ASP A 51 1.70 14.60 -10.03
N GLY A 52 1.39 13.78 -9.02
CA GLY A 52 2.32 13.31 -8.00
C GLY A 52 2.65 14.34 -6.91
N SER A 53 1.90 15.44 -6.81
CA SER A 53 1.93 16.31 -5.62
C SER A 53 1.06 15.76 -4.51
N CYS A 54 1.41 16.08 -3.26
CA CYS A 54 0.60 15.71 -2.11
C CYS A 54 0.65 16.79 -1.03
N THR A 55 -0.31 16.73 -0.10
CA THR A 55 -0.25 17.38 1.20
C THR A 55 -0.29 16.29 2.26
N ALA A 56 0.70 16.27 3.14
CA ALA A 56 0.71 15.41 4.32
C ALA A 56 0.00 16.11 5.50
N PRO A 57 -0.59 15.36 6.43
CA PRO A 57 -1.23 15.91 7.62
C PRO A 57 -0.15 16.43 8.58
N PHE A 58 -0.52 17.37 9.44
CA PHE A 58 0.40 17.84 10.47
C PHE A 58 0.20 16.99 11.72
N THR A 59 0.89 15.85 11.78
CA THR A 59 0.83 15.01 12.98
C THR A 59 1.77 15.56 14.05
N TYR A 60 1.46 15.39 15.34
CA TYR A 60 2.40 15.73 16.42
C TYR A 60 3.43 14.60 16.67
N ARG A 61 3.59 13.67 15.71
CA ARG A 61 4.39 12.44 15.87
C ARG A 61 5.83 12.62 15.40
N SER A 62 6.21 13.83 14.97
CA SER A 62 7.55 14.16 14.48
C SER A 62 7.96 13.27 13.31
N ALA A 63 7.00 12.93 12.45
CA ALA A 63 7.25 12.08 11.30
C ALA A 63 7.72 12.95 10.13
N TRP A 64 8.76 12.51 9.41
CA TRP A 64 9.36 13.33 8.35
C TRP A 64 8.41 13.55 7.17
N TRP A 65 7.47 12.62 6.97
CA TRP A 65 6.47 12.68 5.91
C TRP A 65 5.51 13.85 6.03
N GLU A 66 5.35 14.44 7.22
CA GLU A 66 4.59 15.70 7.45
C GLU A 66 5.09 16.85 6.56
N SER A 67 6.33 16.77 6.07
CA SER A 67 6.93 17.74 5.15
C SER A 67 6.85 17.35 3.67
N ALA A 68 6.18 16.25 3.33
CA ALA A 68 6.09 15.75 1.96
C ALA A 68 5.23 16.67 1.09
N ASP A 69 5.75 16.99 -0.09
CA ASP A 69 5.05 17.76 -1.13
C ASP A 69 4.94 16.97 -2.45
N ARG A 70 5.51 15.77 -2.49
CA ARG A 70 5.50 14.86 -3.63
C ARG A 70 5.34 13.42 -3.17
N TYR A 71 4.70 12.61 -4.00
CA TYR A 71 4.61 11.18 -3.81
C TYR A 71 4.84 10.41 -5.11
N THR A 72 5.14 9.12 -4.96
CA THR A 72 5.14 8.17 -6.08
C THR A 72 4.75 6.80 -5.56
N VAL A 73 3.81 6.14 -6.25
CA VAL A 73 3.53 4.72 -6.04
C VAL A 73 4.35 3.92 -7.05
N LYS A 74 5.20 3.02 -6.56
CA LYS A 74 6.04 2.16 -7.39
C LYS A 74 5.24 0.99 -7.98
N ASP A 75 5.85 0.29 -8.94
CA ASP A 75 5.24 -0.87 -9.61
C ASP A 75 4.89 -2.02 -8.63
N ASP A 76 5.58 -2.12 -7.50
CA ASP A 76 5.33 -3.08 -6.42
C ASP A 76 4.29 -2.60 -5.40
N GLY A 77 3.69 -1.43 -5.60
CA GLY A 77 2.71 -0.82 -4.70
C GLY A 77 3.32 0.00 -3.58
N LYS A 78 4.66 0.08 -3.45
CA LYS A 78 5.29 0.89 -2.42
C LYS A 78 5.05 2.39 -2.63
N LEU A 79 4.49 3.05 -1.63
CA LEU A 79 4.33 4.51 -1.59
C LEU A 79 5.62 5.15 -1.10
N VAL A 80 6.13 6.13 -1.83
CA VAL A 80 7.29 6.93 -1.43
C VAL A 80 6.89 8.39 -1.36
N MET A 81 7.11 9.00 -0.20
CA MET A 81 6.85 10.39 0.09
C MET A 81 8.16 11.16 0.04
N THR A 82 8.20 12.28 -0.68
CA THR A 82 9.39 13.11 -0.81
C THR A 82 9.06 14.58 -0.67
N SER A 83 10.07 15.38 -0.35
CA SER A 83 9.96 16.84 -0.32
C SER A 83 11.01 17.48 -1.20
N LYS A 84 10.66 18.56 -1.90
CA LYS A 84 11.67 19.35 -2.65
C LYS A 84 12.50 20.24 -1.72
N GLU A 85 11.86 20.81 -0.69
CA GLU A 85 12.46 21.80 0.20
C GLU A 85 12.59 21.31 1.65
N GLY A 86 11.81 20.32 2.04
CA GLY A 86 11.82 19.70 3.35
C GLY A 86 12.70 18.45 3.43
N HIS A 87 12.45 17.65 4.47
CA HIS A 87 13.24 16.47 4.82
C HIS A 87 12.50 15.15 4.63
N ALA A 88 11.32 15.15 4.01
CA ALA A 88 10.56 13.92 3.81
C ALA A 88 11.29 12.96 2.85
N ASP A 89 11.55 11.75 3.34
CA ASP A 89 12.06 10.60 2.57
C ASP A 89 11.40 9.27 2.99
N ASP A 90 10.23 9.36 3.63
CA ASP A 90 9.48 8.22 4.13
C ASP A 90 8.91 7.33 3.01
N SER A 91 8.69 6.06 3.37
CA SER A 91 8.10 5.12 2.45
C SER A 91 7.25 4.10 3.17
N PHE A 92 6.10 3.75 2.57
CA PHE A 92 5.11 2.86 3.14
C PHE A 92 4.91 1.65 2.21
N GLU A 93 5.00 0.45 2.76
CA GLU A 93 4.66 -0.77 2.03
C GLU A 93 3.14 -0.92 1.95
N LEU A 94 2.63 -1.50 0.86
CA LEU A 94 1.19 -1.77 0.73
C LEU A 94 0.80 -2.91 1.68
N ALA A 95 -0.16 -2.67 2.56
CA ALA A 95 -0.74 -3.67 3.46
C ALA A 95 -1.76 -4.56 2.73
N GLU A 96 -1.90 -5.80 3.17
CA GLU A 96 -2.93 -6.73 2.71
C GLU A 96 -4.29 -6.48 3.39
N SER A 97 -4.32 -5.71 4.48
CA SER A 97 -5.53 -5.40 5.24
C SER A 97 -5.44 -4.09 6.01
N GLU A 98 -6.61 -3.55 6.41
CA GLU A 98 -6.71 -2.41 7.31
C GLU A 98 -6.02 -2.65 8.66
N GLU A 99 -6.23 -3.84 9.26
CA GLU A 99 -5.62 -4.23 10.55
C GLU A 99 -4.09 -4.19 10.49
N GLU A 100 -3.50 -4.69 9.40
CA GLU A 100 -2.05 -4.66 9.21
C GLU A 100 -1.51 -3.23 9.09
N ALA A 101 -2.20 -2.34 8.36
CA ALA A 101 -1.80 -0.94 8.23
C ALA A 101 -1.94 -0.16 9.55
N LEU A 102 -2.93 -0.48 10.38
CA LEU A 102 -3.11 0.11 11.71
C LEU A 102 -2.02 -0.36 12.69
N ASP A 103 -1.66 -1.63 12.64
CA ASP A 103 -0.67 -2.22 13.55
C ASP A 103 0.79 -1.85 13.16
N ASN A 104 1.04 -1.50 11.90
CA ASN A 104 2.38 -1.18 11.40
C ASN A 104 2.41 0.17 10.65
N GLY A 105 2.88 1.22 11.33
CA GLY A 105 3.00 2.56 10.74
C GLY A 105 3.92 2.69 9.52
N ASN A 106 4.72 1.67 9.17
CA ASN A 106 5.49 1.64 7.92
C ASN A 106 4.68 1.11 6.73
N MET A 107 3.38 0.90 6.90
CA MET A 107 2.48 0.38 5.87
C MET A 107 1.31 1.32 5.63
N TYR A 108 0.70 1.16 4.47
CA TYR A 108 -0.52 1.87 4.11
C TYR A 108 -1.53 0.92 3.46
N PHE A 109 -2.80 1.23 3.63
CA PHE A 109 -3.92 0.56 2.98
C PHE A 109 -4.81 1.60 2.30
N VAL A 110 -5.37 1.28 1.13
CA VAL A 110 -6.29 2.17 0.42
C VAL A 110 -7.42 1.38 -0.25
N SER A 111 -8.65 1.86 -0.06
CA SER A 111 -9.87 1.40 -0.73
C SER A 111 -10.57 2.58 -1.45
N GLU A 112 -11.82 2.39 -1.88
CA GLU A 112 -12.64 3.44 -2.49
C GLU A 112 -12.87 4.63 -1.54
N ASP A 113 -13.04 4.36 -0.24
CA ASP A 113 -13.49 5.30 0.79
C ASP A 113 -12.57 5.40 2.00
N THR A 114 -11.61 4.46 2.17
CA THR A 114 -10.71 4.40 3.33
C THR A 114 -9.25 4.50 2.91
N LEU A 115 -8.50 5.35 3.61
CA LEU A 115 -7.04 5.39 3.60
C LEU A 115 -6.55 5.14 5.03
N ILE A 116 -5.60 4.24 5.19
CA ILE A 116 -4.86 4.07 6.45
C ILE A 116 -3.38 4.26 6.14
N ILE A 117 -2.72 5.17 6.84
CA ILE A 117 -1.30 5.46 6.68
C ILE A 117 -0.73 5.96 8.01
N ASP A 118 0.47 5.52 8.36
CA ASP A 118 1.13 5.85 9.64
C ASP A 118 0.29 5.47 10.88
N GLY A 119 -0.58 4.46 10.73
CA GLY A 119 -1.50 3.99 11.76
C GLY A 119 -2.74 4.86 11.98
N ASP A 120 -2.95 5.88 11.16
CA ASP A 120 -4.13 6.77 11.24
C ASP A 120 -5.09 6.48 10.08
N THR A 121 -6.40 6.56 10.35
CA THR A 121 -7.47 6.32 9.38
C THR A 121 -8.05 7.62 8.85
N TYR A 122 -8.29 7.66 7.55
CA TYR A 122 -8.88 8.78 6.84
C TYR A 122 -10.01 8.29 5.93
N THR A 123 -11.05 9.10 5.80
CA THR A 123 -12.18 8.88 4.89
C THR A 123 -12.06 9.80 3.68
N LYS A 124 -12.41 9.31 2.49
CA LYS A 124 -12.39 10.11 1.27
C LYS A 124 -13.43 11.25 1.35
N SER A 125 -12.99 12.47 1.06
CA SER A 125 -13.89 13.63 0.91
C SER A 125 -14.66 13.51 -0.40
N GLU A 126 -15.93 13.94 -0.37
CA GLU A 126 -16.80 14.09 -1.56
C GLU A 126 -16.26 15.12 -2.57
#